data_AF-A0A2G6GW10-F1
#
_entry.id   AF-A0A2G6GW10-F1
#
_cell.length_a   1.000
_cell.length_b   1.000
_cell.length_c   1.000
_cell.angle_alpha   90.00
_cell.angle_beta   90.00
_cell.angle_gamma   90.00
#
_symmetry.space_group_name_H-M   'P 1'
#
loop_
_entity.id
_entity.type
_entity.pdbx_description
1 polymer ?
#
loop_
_entity_poly.entity_id
_entity_poly.type
_entity_poly.pdbx_seq_one_letter_code
_entity_poly.pdbx_strand_id
1 'polypeptide(L)'
;MEREQVGRIRYMVALISEFAKLYGLAPGRAYLYLKRFGGMDYVEEHYEVLHTLSFAEVLSDLSVICQRHGGFLMYDGYAALPRF
;
A
#
# COMPACT_ATOMS: atom_id res chain seq x y z
N MET A 1 14.36 11.95 16.87
CA MET A 1 13.26 12.82 16.37
C MET A 1 13.31 13.00 14.85
N GLU A 2 14.24 13.75 14.26
CA GLU A 2 14.22 14.01 12.79
C GLU A 2 14.43 12.75 11.91
N ARG A 3 15.35 11.86 12.29
CA ARG A 3 15.63 10.61 11.53
C ARG A 3 14.44 9.64 11.48
N GLU A 4 13.61 9.64 12.53
CA GLU A 4 12.46 8.75 12.66
C GLU A 4 11.31 9.19 11.75
N GLN A 5 11.06 10.51 11.71
CA GLN A 5 10.09 11.09 10.78
C GLN A 5 10.47 10.84 9.32
N VAL A 6 11.75 11.01 8.98
CA VAL A 6 12.27 10.68 7.64
C VAL A 6 12.12 9.19 7.34
N GLY A 7 12.33 8.31 8.33
CA GLY A 7 12.11 6.87 8.21
C GLY A 7 10.66 6.52 7.88
N ARG A 8 9.70 7.10 8.63
CA ARG A 8 8.25 6.94 8.40
C ARG A 8 7.85 7.39 6.99
N ILE A 9 8.33 8.56 6.56
CA ILE A 9 8.04 9.07 5.21
C ILE A 9 8.58 8.13 4.13
N ARG A 10 9.84 7.66 4.27
CA ARG A 10 10.44 6.72 3.31
C ARG A 10 9.67 5.41 3.25
N TYR A 11 9.27 4.88 4.40
CA TYR A 11 8.44 3.68 4.48
C TYR A 11 7.10 3.88 3.77
N MET A 12 6.37 4.96 4.06
CA MET A 12 5.08 5.25 3.42
C MET A 12 5.22 5.37 1.89
N VAL A 13 6.25 6.07 1.40
CA VAL A 13 6.49 6.22 -0.05
C VAL A 13 6.80 4.87 -0.71
N ALA A 14 7.61 4.03 -0.06
CA ALA A 14 7.92 2.69 -0.56
C ALA A 14 6.65 1.80 -0.58
N LEU A 15 5.88 1.82 0.51
CA LEU A 15 4.64 1.04 0.63
C LEU A 15 3.61 1.40 -0.44
N ILE A 16 3.39 2.71 -0.68
CA ILE A 16 2.50 3.19 -1.75
C ILE A 16 3.01 2.73 -3.12
N SER A 17 4.33 2.75 -3.34
CA SER A 17 4.93 2.32 -4.60
C SER A 17 4.77 0.82 -4.85
N GLU A 18 4.95 -0.01 -3.83
CA GLU A 18 4.74 -1.45 -3.95
C GLU A 18 3.25 -1.80 -4.12
N PHE A 19 2.35 -1.12 -3.42
CA PHE A 19 0.91 -1.25 -3.63
C PHE A 19 0.52 -0.86 -5.06
N ALA A 20 1.11 0.21 -5.59
CA ALA A 20 0.88 0.65 -6.95
C ALA A 20 1.30 -0.43 -7.97
N LYS A 21 2.48 -1.04 -7.79
CA LYS A 21 2.96 -2.14 -8.64
C LYS A 21 2.04 -3.35 -8.58
N LEU A 22 1.59 -3.73 -7.38
CA LEU A 22 0.74 -4.89 -7.15
C LEU A 22 -0.59 -4.84 -7.93
N TYR A 23 -1.13 -3.62 -8.09
CA TYR A 23 -2.43 -3.36 -8.72
C TYR A 23 -2.33 -2.65 -10.07
N GLY A 24 -1.14 -2.52 -10.66
CA GLY A 24 -0.95 -1.83 -11.95
C GLY A 24 -1.34 -0.35 -11.95
N LEU A 25 -1.24 0.32 -10.80
CA LEU A 25 -1.64 1.71 -10.62
C LEU A 25 -0.44 2.67 -10.74
N ALA A 26 -0.72 3.93 -11.10
CA ALA A 26 0.22 5.01 -10.85
C ALA A 26 0.33 5.27 -9.33
N PRO A 27 1.50 5.62 -8.77
CA PRO A 27 1.68 5.84 -7.33
C PRO A 27 0.68 6.83 -6.72
N GLY A 28 0.36 7.91 -7.43
CA GLY A 28 -0.66 8.88 -6.99
C GLY A 28 -2.07 8.28 -6.90
N ARG A 29 -2.45 7.37 -7.80
CA ARG A 29 -3.74 6.67 -7.75
C ARG A 29 -3.78 5.66 -6.61
N ALA A 30 -2.68 4.96 -6.36
CA ALA A 30 -2.55 4.08 -5.21
C ALA A 30 -2.71 4.85 -3.89
N TYR A 31 -2.03 6.00 -3.74
CA TYR A 31 -2.20 6.86 -2.57
C TYR A 31 -3.65 7.30 -2.37
N LEU A 32 -4.30 7.81 -3.43
CA LEU A 32 -5.69 8.26 -3.34
C LEU A 32 -6.65 7.11 -2.97
N TYR A 33 -6.42 5.91 -3.50
CA TYR A 33 -7.20 4.73 -3.14
C TYR A 33 -7.02 4.36 -1.67
N LEU A 34 -5.77 4.22 -1.21
CA LEU A 34 -5.44 3.88 0.17
C LEU A 34 -6.00 4.93 1.14
N LYS A 35 -5.92 6.21 0.80
CA LYS A 35 -6.50 7.29 1.60
C LYS A 35 -8.03 7.22 1.63
N ARG A 36 -8.68 6.96 0.50
CA ARG A 36 -10.14 6.91 0.41
C ARG A 36 -10.75 5.77 1.21
N PHE A 37 -10.07 4.63 1.28
CA PHE A 37 -10.59 3.41 1.90
C PHE A 37 -9.88 3.07 3.23
N GLY A 38 -9.27 4.05 3.90
CA GLY A 38 -8.71 3.92 5.25
C GLY A 38 -7.40 3.12 5.35
N GLY A 39 -6.78 2.76 4.22
CA GLY A 39 -5.47 2.12 4.20
C GLY A 39 -4.35 3.01 4.71
N MET A 40 -4.38 4.33 4.42
CA MET A 40 -3.36 5.24 4.95
C MET A 40 -3.50 5.45 6.47
N ASP A 41 -4.74 5.56 6.96
CA ASP A 41 -5.01 5.73 8.40
C ASP A 41 -4.51 4.49 9.17
N TYR A 42 -4.76 3.29 8.64
CA TYR A 42 -4.24 2.05 9.19
C TYR A 42 -2.70 2.02 9.27
N VAL A 43 -2.02 2.48 8.21
CA VAL A 43 -0.54 2.53 8.19
C VAL A 43 0.00 3.49 9.23
N GLU A 44 -0.66 4.64 9.41
CA GLU A 44 -0.25 5.64 10.38
C GLU A 44 -0.47 5.16 11.82
N GLU A 45 -1.63 4.57 12.11
CA GLU A 45 -1.99 4.06 13.44
C GLU A 45 -1.10 2.88 13.87
N HIS A 46 -0.75 1.99 12.93
CA HIS A 46 -0.01 0.77 13.24
C HIS A 46 1.44 0.76 12.75
N TYR A 47 2.01 1.93 12.43
CA TYR A 47 3.36 2.06 11.88
C TYR A 47 4.40 1.25 12.67
N GLU A 48 4.39 1.33 14.00
CA GLU A 48 5.35 0.65 14.90
C GLU A 48 5.40 -0.88 14.71
N VAL A 49 4.30 -1.47 14.26
CA VAL A 49 4.24 -2.91 13.95
C VAL A 49 4.53 -3.15 12.48
N LEU A 50 3.81 -2.44 11.60
CA LEU A 50 3.83 -2.70 10.16
C LEU A 50 5.21 -2.49 9.51
N HIS A 51 6.04 -1.59 10.05
CA HIS A 51 7.38 -1.36 9.50
C HIS A 51 8.38 -2.50 9.78
N THR A 52 8.02 -3.42 10.67
CA THR A 52 8.83 -4.61 11.00
C THR A 52 8.41 -5.85 10.20
N LEU A 53 7.26 -5.79 9.53
CA LEU A 53 6.73 -6.86 8.69
C LEU A 53 7.24 -6.76 7.26
N SER A 54 7.08 -7.84 6.49
CA SER A 54 7.37 -7.80 5.06
C SER A 54 6.33 -6.96 4.31
N PHE A 55 6.73 -6.36 3.18
CA PHE A 55 5.78 -5.63 2.34
C PHE A 55 4.62 -6.52 1.86
N ALA A 56 4.86 -7.80 1.57
CA ALA A 56 3.81 -8.71 1.12
C ALA A 56 2.68 -8.86 2.14
N GLU A 57 3.03 -8.99 3.43
CA GLU A 57 2.05 -9.08 4.53
C GLU A 57 1.27 -7.77 4.66
N VAL A 58 1.97 -6.63 4.75
CA VAL A 58 1.32 -5.31 4.90
C VAL A 58 0.40 -4.99 3.72
N LEU A 59 0.81 -5.31 2.49
CA LEU A 59 -0.01 -5.09 1.30
C LEU A 59 -1.27 -5.97 1.29
N SER A 60 -1.17 -7.20 1.82
CA SER A 60 -2.34 -8.07 1.99
C SER A 60 -3.33 -7.47 2.98
N ASP A 61 -2.85 -7.01 4.13
CA ASP A 61 -3.68 -6.34 5.14
C ASP A 61 -4.35 -5.08 4.60
N LEU A 62 -3.60 -4.25 3.87
CA LEU A 62 -4.14 -3.05 3.22
C LEU A 62 -5.25 -3.37 2.23
N SER A 63 -5.10 -4.47 1.49
CA SER A 63 -6.09 -4.92 0.53
C SER A 63 -7.39 -5.32 1.23
N VAL A 64 -7.27 -6.07 2.33
CA VAL A 64 -8.41 -6.50 3.17
C VAL A 64 -9.10 -5.30 3.83
N ILE A 65 -8.35 -4.35 4.39
CA ILE A 65 -8.90 -3.16 5.03
C ILE A 65 -9.63 -2.29 4.03
N CYS A 66 -8.99 -2.00 2.88
CA CYS A 66 -9.63 -1.22 1.84
C CYS A 66 -10.91 -1.90 1.34
N GLN A 67 -10.91 -3.23 1.20
CA GLN A 67 -12.10 -3.98 0.80
C GLN A 67 -13.23 -3.88 1.83
N ARG A 68 -12.92 -4.00 3.13
CA ARG A 68 -13.91 -3.84 4.21
C ARG A 68 -14.53 -2.45 4.25
N HIS A 69 -13.80 -1.43 3.79
CA HIS A 69 -14.29 -0.05 3.66
C HIS A 69 -14.92 0.25 2.29
N GLY A 70 -15.21 -0.77 1.46
CA GLY A 70 -15.90 -0.62 0.18
C GLY A 70 -15.00 -0.36 -1.03
N GLY A 71 -13.69 -0.53 -0.88
CA GLY A 71 -12.72 -0.51 -1.96
C GLY A 71 -12.76 -1.79 -2.79
N PHE A 72 -12.53 -1.66 -4.10
CA PHE A 72 -12.40 -2.80 -5.01
C PHE A 72 -11.27 -2.54 -6.01
N LEU A 73 -10.26 -3.41 -5.99
CA LEU A 73 -9.19 -3.46 -6.98
C LEU A 73 -9.00 -4.91 -7.41
N MET A 74 -8.79 -5.11 -8.70
CA MET A 74 -8.36 -6.40 -9.24
C MET A 74 -6.84 -6.40 -9.32
N TYR A 75 -6.21 -7.47 -8.85
CA TYR A 75 -4.78 -7.68 -9.03
C TYR A 75 -4.42 -7.65 -10.51
N ASP A 76 -3.41 -6.86 -10.89
CA ASP A 76 -2.94 -6.78 -12.27
C ASP A 76 -1.98 -7.94 -12.62
N GLY A 77 -2.29 -9.14 -12.12
CA GLY A 77 -1.51 -10.36 -12.34
C GLY A 77 -1.44 -10.82 -13.81
N TYR A 78 -2.07 -10.09 -14.74
CA TYR A 78 -1.98 -10.31 -16.18
C TYR A 78 -0.96 -9.38 -16.88
N ALA A 79 -0.34 -8.44 -16.18
CA ALA A 79 0.73 -7.59 -16.73
C ALA A 79 2.10 -8.28 -16.83
N ALA A 80 2.27 -9.46 -16.20
CA ALA A 80 3.51 -10.24 -16.21
C ALA A 80 3.54 -11.37 -17.26
N LEU A 81 2.47 -11.56 -18.03
CA LEU A 81 2.49 -12.49 -19.16
C LEU A 81 2.85 -11.73 -20.45
N PRO A 82 3.85 -12.20 -21.23
CA PRO A 82 4.09 -11.66 -22.55
C PRO A 82 2.80 -11.79 -23.35
N ARG A 83 2.26 -10.67 -23.82
CA ARG A 83 1.19 -10.67 -24.81
C ARG A 83 1.78 -11.32 -26.07
N PHE A 84 1.41 -12.57 -26.33
CA PHE A 84 1.63 -13.23 -27.60
C PHE A 84 0.75 -12.59 -28.69
#